data_AF-A0A971K0N2-F1
#
_entry.id   AF-A0A971K0N2-F1
#
_cell.length_a   1.000
_cell.length_b   1.000
_cell.length_c   1.000
_cell.angle_alpha   90.00
_cell.angle_beta   90.00
_cell.angle_gamma   90.00
#
_symmetry.space_group_name_H-M   'P 1'
#
loop_
_entity.id
_entity.type
_entity.pdbx_description
1 polymer ?
#
loop_
_entity_poly.entity_id
_entity_poly.type
_entity_poly.pdbx_seq_one_letter_code
_entity_poly.pdbx_strand_id
1 'polypeptide(L)'
;MRRRLPTILLIITLTLVTGCASYTARDAMSSITIPTTEGSDLPVTKHSLIVKEQEAEAAHIEEMSSLETIAILQAMINDLENTVAAYEQDDTIPLLQADIAAGKQLIDEQQAAITTLDEEIKALTEERRALLDRLTSANATLDEQQELLSQQEMVIALFDEQEEDGQTIGKQLASATQALAQQQQLVFELRGQVTQLTDELNALAEERRALVDRLTAANAALDEQAEDGQTIAEQLAAATVALEQQQRLVDEQGERITQLTEELRALSEEREALSSQLTIATAALDEQHRIEAAAEADRLQQEQLRLLAQAQEAARLEEERELARLIPPLSELTLPHRYVISSTVKVIPKGSILKTLLLPLSDVPWQGSDLADSVARSISDLEAPVIFVTGAMENVTSLVKRLAVNAVLLEGGAVITPLEVLEATKNSVQVRLNGEQTLRLSLANLVEYEVLSSFLDGEEGWKETQKRLSEPRLKTLLSIARTGLKVEPTILAGSLYEPSHQDWSSFSPISYRQVDYLWPLGAALEEEQFWDVYRLTHFSADTDSGNTIALGEIKERVDYLFTRKLLPLSSTIIPVGGESTPRDEEVQRWGIAASLLIP
;
A
#
# COMPACT_ATOMS: atom_id res chain seq x y z
N MET A 1 47.66 62.16 10.47
CA MET A 1 47.53 62.54 11.89
C MET A 1 46.36 61.79 12.50
N ARG A 2 46.63 61.04 13.58
CA ARG A 2 45.67 60.33 14.43
C ARG A 2 44.65 61.27 15.08
N ARG A 3 43.50 60.68 15.45
CA ARG A 3 42.38 61.20 16.27
C ARG A 3 41.45 62.09 15.43
N ARG A 4 40.21 61.69 15.14
CA ARG A 4 39.14 61.44 16.10
C ARG A 4 38.24 60.27 15.64
N LEU A 5 38.65 59.08 16.07
CA LEU A 5 37.94 57.81 15.99
C LEU A 5 36.70 57.65 16.93
N PRO A 6 36.38 58.50 17.93
CA PRO A 6 35.31 58.15 18.87
C PRO A 6 33.93 58.78 18.59
N THR A 7 33.76 59.61 17.56
CA THR A 7 32.46 60.29 17.30
C THR A 7 31.69 59.66 16.13
N ILE A 8 32.38 59.08 15.15
CA ILE A 8 31.77 58.32 14.05
C ILE A 8 31.31 56.93 14.55
N LEU A 9 31.99 56.37 15.54
CA LEU A 9 31.62 55.08 16.13
C LEU A 9 30.26 55.14 16.87
N LEU A 10 29.87 56.30 17.41
CA LEU A 10 28.64 56.44 18.21
C LEU A 10 27.37 56.62 17.35
N ILE A 11 27.50 57.15 16.12
CA ILE A 11 26.37 57.39 15.22
C ILE A 11 26.04 56.13 14.39
N ILE A 12 27.04 55.28 14.10
CA ILE A 12 26.81 53.97 13.45
C ILE A 12 26.19 52.97 14.44
N THR A 13 26.48 53.07 15.74
CA THR A 13 25.83 52.24 16.77
C THR A 13 24.36 52.57 17.05
N LEU A 14 23.85 53.72 16.57
CA LEU A 14 22.47 54.13 16.87
C LEU A 14 21.48 53.90 15.70
N THR A 15 21.94 53.58 14.49
CA THR A 15 21.07 53.32 13.32
C THR A 15 20.98 51.85 12.88
N LEU A 16 21.74 50.94 13.51
CA LEU A 16 21.63 49.49 13.30
C LEU A 16 20.72 48.77 14.32
N VAL A 17 20.14 49.50 15.29
CA VAL A 17 19.32 48.94 16.39
C VAL A 17 17.82 49.10 16.17
N THR A 18 17.36 49.51 14.98
CA THR A 18 15.92 49.54 14.69
C THR A 18 15.61 48.93 13.32
N GLY A 19 15.22 47.66 13.34
CA GLY A 19 14.35 47.09 12.31
C GLY A 19 14.95 45.98 11.45
N CYS A 20 15.32 44.85 12.05
CA CYS A 20 15.19 43.54 11.41
C CYS A 20 14.80 42.55 12.50
N ALA A 21 13.52 42.22 12.56
CA ALA A 21 13.08 40.98 13.19
C ALA A 21 13.85 39.83 12.54
N SER A 22 14.37 38.92 13.36
CA SER A 22 15.06 37.71 12.91
C SER A 22 14.14 36.88 12.01
N TYR A 23 14.26 37.05 10.69
CA TYR A 23 13.80 36.06 9.73
C TYR A 23 14.91 35.02 9.62
N THR A 24 14.95 34.08 10.57
CA THR A 24 15.90 32.96 10.50
C THR A 24 15.48 32.00 9.39
N ALA A 25 16.47 31.46 8.68
CA ALA A 25 16.39 30.56 7.52
C ALA A 25 15.49 29.31 7.66
N ARG A 26 14.82 29.12 8.80
CA ARG A 26 13.79 28.09 9.01
C ARG A 26 12.47 28.43 8.33
N ASP A 27 12.12 29.72 8.21
CA ASP A 27 10.86 30.16 7.59
C ASP A 27 10.94 30.37 6.06
N ALA A 28 12.15 30.30 5.47
CA ALA A 28 12.35 30.28 4.02
C ALA A 28 12.39 28.85 3.43
N MET A 29 12.49 27.81 4.29
CA MET A 29 12.42 26.41 3.88
C MET A 29 10.97 25.89 3.73
N SER A 30 9.96 26.62 4.20
CA SER A 30 8.55 26.24 4.07
C SER A 30 7.85 26.81 2.82
N SER A 31 8.55 27.56 1.95
CA SER A 31 7.99 28.14 0.72
C SER A 31 8.63 27.60 -0.57
N ILE A 32 9.58 26.67 -0.48
CA ILE A 32 10.09 25.91 -1.63
C ILE A 32 9.45 24.53 -1.60
N THR A 33 8.34 24.39 -2.30
CA THR A 33 7.77 23.10 -2.64
C THR A 33 8.71 22.44 -3.65
N ILE A 34 9.64 21.60 -3.17
CA ILE A 34 10.34 20.66 -4.05
C ILE A 34 9.30 19.59 -4.43
N PRO A 35 9.00 19.38 -5.72
CA PRO A 35 8.05 18.35 -6.12
C PRO A 35 8.59 16.98 -5.72
N THR A 36 7.82 16.22 -4.96
CA THR A 36 7.94 14.77 -4.92
C THR A 36 7.48 14.24 -6.27
N THR A 37 8.43 13.87 -7.12
CA THR A 37 8.18 13.00 -8.27
C THR A 37 9.29 11.98 -8.34
N GLU A 38 8.88 10.73 -8.13
CA GLU A 38 9.54 9.52 -8.61
C GLU A 38 9.96 9.70 -10.08
N GLY A 39 11.13 9.17 -10.44
CA GLY A 39 11.56 9.03 -11.83
C GLY A 39 12.80 9.84 -12.18
N SER A 40 13.83 9.10 -12.59
CA SER A 40 15.04 9.52 -13.31
C SER A 40 14.88 10.77 -14.19
N ASP A 41 15.74 11.78 -13.96
CA ASP A 41 16.50 12.49 -15.01
C ASP A 41 17.10 13.78 -14.45
N LEU A 42 18.34 13.70 -14.00
CA LEU A 42 19.23 14.87 -14.00
C LEU A 42 20.10 14.78 -15.26
N PRO A 43 20.33 15.88 -15.99
CA PRO A 43 21.11 15.85 -17.22
C PRO A 43 22.55 15.43 -16.92
N VAL A 44 22.92 14.25 -17.39
CA VAL A 44 24.29 13.74 -17.36
C VAL A 44 25.10 14.54 -18.38
N THR A 45 26.15 15.20 -17.90
CA THR A 45 27.08 15.93 -18.77
C THR A 45 28.36 15.09 -18.92
N LYS A 46 29.15 15.30 -19.97
CA LYS A 46 30.49 14.65 -20.07
C LYS A 46 31.34 14.83 -18.81
N HIS A 47 31.10 15.90 -18.06
CA HIS A 47 31.75 16.18 -16.80
C HIS A 47 31.35 15.21 -15.68
N SER A 48 30.11 14.72 -15.63
CA SER A 48 29.67 13.74 -14.63
C SER A 48 30.19 12.32 -14.88
N LEU A 49 30.50 11.97 -16.14
CA LEU A 49 31.13 10.68 -16.47
C LEU A 49 32.60 10.66 -16.03
N ILE A 50 33.34 11.74 -16.33
CA ILE A 50 34.74 11.90 -15.92
C ILE A 50 34.88 11.91 -14.38
N VAL A 51 33.93 12.53 -13.67
CA VAL A 51 33.93 12.54 -12.19
C VAL A 51 33.70 11.13 -11.63
N LYS A 52 32.78 10.36 -12.19
CA LYS A 52 32.54 8.97 -11.76
C LYS A 52 33.72 8.04 -12.06
N GLU A 53 34.41 8.24 -13.18
CA GLU A 53 35.62 7.48 -13.54
C GLU A 53 36.78 7.77 -12.58
N GLN A 54 36.95 9.03 -12.18
CA GLN A 54 37.95 9.43 -11.16
C GLN A 54 37.61 8.91 -9.76
N GLU A 55 36.33 8.85 -9.38
CA GLU A 55 35.88 8.26 -8.11
C GLU A 55 36.16 6.75 -8.06
N ALA A 56 35.98 6.02 -9.18
CA ALA A 56 36.29 4.60 -9.26
C ALA A 56 37.80 4.33 -9.15
N GLU A 57 38.65 5.17 -9.78
CA GLU A 57 40.11 5.03 -9.69
C GLU A 57 40.64 5.36 -8.28
N ALA A 58 40.06 6.36 -7.61
CA ALA A 58 40.39 6.70 -6.23
C ALA A 58 40.01 5.58 -5.23
N ALA A 59 38.82 4.99 -5.37
CA ALA A 59 38.37 3.88 -4.52
C ALA A 59 39.24 2.63 -4.68
N HIS A 60 39.77 2.36 -5.88
CA HIS A 60 40.69 1.24 -6.11
C HIS A 60 42.05 1.43 -5.39
N ILE A 61 42.56 2.67 -5.33
CA ILE A 61 43.81 2.98 -4.61
C ILE A 61 43.61 2.81 -3.09
N GLU A 62 42.44 3.18 -2.58
CA GLU A 62 42.07 3.05 -1.17
C GLU A 62 41.91 1.57 -0.75
N GLU A 63 41.34 0.72 -1.62
CA GLU A 63 41.25 -0.73 -1.36
C GLU A 63 42.64 -1.37 -1.21
N MET A 64 43.59 -1.03 -2.08
CA MET A 64 44.97 -1.54 -2.01
C MET A 64 45.69 -1.11 -0.72
N SER A 65 45.46 0.11 -0.24
CA SER A 65 46.02 0.61 1.02
C SER A 65 45.43 -0.10 2.26
N SER A 66 44.15 -0.48 2.21
CA SER A 66 43.49 -1.21 3.31
C SER A 66 44.06 -2.63 3.49
N LEU A 67 44.44 -3.29 2.39
CA LEU A 67 45.03 -4.64 2.38
C LEU A 67 46.37 -4.70 3.11
N GLU A 68 47.24 -3.71 2.90
CA GLU A 68 48.54 -3.64 3.60
C GLU A 68 48.36 -3.41 5.11
N THR A 69 47.35 -2.62 5.49
CA THR A 69 47.05 -2.33 6.91
C THR A 69 46.50 -3.56 7.64
N ILE A 70 45.60 -4.32 7.00
CA ILE A 70 45.04 -5.57 7.52
C ILE A 70 46.15 -6.59 7.82
N ALA A 71 47.12 -6.74 6.91
CA ALA A 71 48.22 -7.69 7.08
C ALA A 71 49.11 -7.36 8.30
N ILE A 72 49.34 -6.07 8.58
CA ILE A 72 50.14 -5.62 9.73
C ILE A 72 49.42 -5.90 11.04
N LEU A 73 48.12 -5.62 11.11
CA LEU A 73 47.32 -5.83 12.32
C LEU A 73 47.22 -7.32 12.69
N GLN A 74 47.08 -8.21 11.70
CA GLN A 74 47.07 -9.66 11.94
C GLN A 74 48.39 -10.19 12.50
N ALA A 75 49.53 -9.65 12.08
CA ALA A 75 50.83 -10.04 12.63
C ALA A 75 50.98 -9.61 14.11
N MET A 76 50.44 -8.45 14.49
CA MET A 76 50.48 -7.96 15.88
C MET A 76 49.60 -8.77 16.82
N ILE A 77 48.41 -9.20 16.38
CA ILE A 77 47.51 -10.05 17.19
C ILE A 77 48.17 -11.39 17.53
N ASN A 78 48.78 -12.04 16.54
CA ASN A 78 49.44 -13.34 16.74
C ASN A 78 50.60 -13.26 17.76
N ASP A 79 51.34 -12.14 17.80
CA ASP A 79 52.42 -11.95 18.77
C ASP A 79 51.87 -11.79 20.20
N LEU A 80 50.80 -11.01 20.36
CA LEU A 80 50.11 -10.78 21.62
C LEU A 80 49.48 -12.07 22.19
N GLU A 81 48.83 -12.88 21.35
CA GLU A 81 48.23 -14.17 21.75
C GLU A 81 49.28 -15.14 22.33
N ASN A 82 50.48 -15.18 21.74
CA ASN A 82 51.57 -16.02 22.24
C ASN A 82 52.10 -15.56 23.60
N THR A 83 52.13 -14.24 23.87
CA THR A 83 52.49 -13.72 25.20
C THR A 83 51.44 -14.04 26.26
N VAL A 84 50.14 -13.94 25.94
CA VAL A 84 49.06 -14.26 26.89
C VAL A 84 49.10 -15.73 27.30
N ALA A 85 49.26 -16.65 26.34
CA ALA A 85 49.31 -18.09 26.61
C ALA A 85 50.46 -18.51 27.56
N ALA A 86 51.56 -17.75 27.59
CA ALA A 86 52.69 -18.00 28.50
C ALA A 86 52.40 -17.57 29.95
N TYR A 87 51.47 -16.62 30.17
CA TYR A 87 51.12 -16.11 31.50
C TYR A 87 49.97 -16.87 32.18
N GLU A 88 49.17 -17.65 31.45
CA GLU A 88 48.01 -18.38 31.99
C GLU A 88 48.36 -19.72 32.70
N GLN A 89 49.63 -20.14 32.75
CA GLN A 89 50.05 -21.47 33.26
C GLN A 89 50.65 -21.50 34.69
N ASP A 90 50.45 -20.48 35.54
CA ASP A 90 51.03 -20.42 36.91
C ASP A 90 50.05 -20.88 38.01
N ASP A 91 50.28 -22.07 38.60
CA ASP A 91 49.39 -22.76 39.57
C ASP A 91 49.69 -22.45 41.07
N THR A 92 50.44 -21.39 41.37
CA THR A 92 50.97 -21.14 42.72
C THR A 92 49.89 -20.74 43.76
N ILE A 93 48.81 -20.07 43.34
CA ILE A 93 47.78 -19.52 44.24
C ILE A 93 46.72 -20.54 44.70
N PRO A 94 46.21 -21.44 43.84
CA PRO A 94 45.28 -22.50 44.27
C PRO A 94 45.85 -23.40 45.38
N LEU A 95 47.16 -23.67 45.36
CA LEU A 95 47.85 -24.47 46.39
C LEU A 95 47.85 -23.76 47.76
N LEU A 96 48.20 -22.47 47.81
CA LEU A 96 48.22 -21.70 49.07
C LEU A 96 46.81 -21.49 49.66
N GLN A 97 45.77 -21.39 48.82
CA GLN A 97 44.38 -21.30 49.28
C GLN A 97 43.89 -22.61 49.93
N ALA A 98 44.31 -23.77 49.41
CA ALA A 98 43.96 -25.07 49.97
C ALA A 98 44.57 -25.25 51.38
N ASP A 99 45.82 -24.84 51.57
CA ASP A 99 46.51 -24.94 52.87
C ASP A 99 45.86 -24.04 53.95
N ILE A 100 45.47 -22.81 53.59
CA ILE A 100 44.75 -21.90 54.51
C ILE A 100 43.37 -22.45 54.87
N ALA A 101 42.65 -23.05 53.93
CA ALA A 101 41.34 -23.64 54.19
C ALA A 101 41.43 -24.82 55.18
N ALA A 102 42.43 -25.68 55.01
CA ALA A 102 42.69 -26.78 55.94
C ALA A 102 43.05 -26.28 57.35
N GLY A 103 43.87 -25.23 57.45
CA GLY A 103 44.23 -24.61 58.73
C GLY A 103 43.03 -24.00 59.47
N LYS A 104 42.15 -23.29 58.75
CA LYS A 104 40.94 -22.70 59.36
C LYS A 104 39.99 -23.76 59.92
N GLN A 105 39.77 -24.85 59.19
CA GLN A 105 38.90 -25.92 59.66
C GLN A 105 39.40 -26.52 60.98
N LEU A 106 40.72 -26.72 61.11
CA LEU A 106 41.31 -27.26 62.34
C LEU A 106 41.12 -26.32 63.54
N ILE A 107 41.27 -25.00 63.33
CA ILE A 107 41.04 -23.99 64.37
C ILE A 107 39.57 -23.99 64.81
N ASP A 108 38.63 -24.02 63.87
CA ASP A 108 37.19 -24.04 64.16
C ASP A 108 36.79 -25.29 64.98
N GLU A 109 37.35 -26.46 64.64
CA GLU A 109 37.12 -27.71 65.37
C GLU A 109 37.64 -27.63 66.83
N GLN A 110 38.82 -27.04 67.05
CA GLN A 110 39.37 -26.86 68.41
C GLN A 110 38.57 -25.84 69.22
N GLN A 111 38.11 -24.76 68.60
CA GLN A 111 37.34 -23.71 69.28
C GLN A 111 35.96 -24.20 69.72
N ALA A 112 35.34 -25.08 68.93
CA ALA A 112 34.12 -25.79 69.33
C ALA A 112 34.35 -26.70 70.56
N ALA A 113 35.48 -27.39 70.62
CA ALA A 113 35.84 -28.23 71.77
C ALA A 113 36.08 -27.41 73.04
N ILE A 114 36.76 -26.26 72.94
CA ILE A 114 36.95 -25.32 74.06
C ILE A 114 35.61 -24.80 74.57
N THR A 115 34.71 -24.41 73.67
CA THR A 115 33.37 -23.90 74.05
C THR A 115 32.58 -24.96 74.82
N THR A 116 32.66 -26.22 74.40
CA THR A 116 31.99 -27.34 75.07
C THR A 116 32.55 -27.54 76.49
N LEU A 117 33.88 -27.50 76.66
CA LEU A 117 34.52 -27.60 77.98
C LEU A 117 34.13 -26.45 78.91
N ASP A 118 34.02 -25.23 78.40
CA ASP A 118 33.58 -24.06 79.18
C ASP A 118 32.13 -24.19 79.65
N GLU A 119 31.24 -24.72 78.80
CA GLU A 119 29.85 -24.99 79.16
C GLU A 119 29.74 -26.07 80.26
N GLU A 120 30.53 -27.15 80.18
CA GLU A 120 30.60 -28.18 81.22
C GLU A 120 31.09 -27.60 82.56
N ILE A 121 32.15 -26.79 82.54
CA ILE A 121 32.66 -26.11 83.75
C ILE A 121 31.59 -25.20 84.36
N LYS A 122 30.83 -24.49 83.52
CA LYS A 122 29.76 -23.60 83.98
C LYS A 122 28.61 -24.39 84.62
N ALA A 123 28.16 -25.48 84.00
CA ALA A 123 27.11 -26.34 84.53
C ALA A 123 27.50 -26.93 85.89
N LEU A 124 28.73 -27.46 86.01
CA LEU A 124 29.26 -27.99 87.29
C LEU A 124 29.36 -26.89 88.36
N THR A 125 29.66 -25.65 87.97
CA THR A 125 29.72 -24.52 88.90
C THR A 125 28.32 -24.16 89.45
N GLU A 126 27.29 -24.24 88.61
CA GLU A 126 25.89 -24.03 89.03
C GLU A 126 25.39 -25.17 89.93
N GLU A 127 25.71 -26.43 89.60
CA GLU A 127 25.38 -27.58 90.42
C GLU A 127 26.01 -27.50 91.81
N ARG A 128 27.31 -27.18 91.88
CA ARG A 128 28.02 -26.95 93.15
C ARG A 128 27.34 -25.87 93.99
N ARG A 129 26.86 -24.79 93.36
CA ARG A 129 26.15 -23.71 94.06
C ARG A 129 24.81 -24.20 94.64
N ALA A 130 24.03 -24.94 93.87
CA ALA A 130 22.76 -25.49 94.33
C ALA A 130 22.94 -26.47 95.51
N LEU A 131 23.99 -27.31 95.46
CA LEU A 131 24.32 -28.22 96.57
C LEU A 131 24.79 -27.46 97.82
N LEU A 132 25.58 -26.40 97.67
CA LEU A 132 25.98 -25.53 98.79
C LEU A 132 24.77 -24.86 99.46
N ASP A 133 23.82 -24.38 98.68
CA ASP A 133 22.60 -23.76 99.22
C ASP A 133 21.75 -24.79 99.98
N ARG A 134 21.64 -26.02 99.46
CA ARG A 134 20.98 -27.14 100.15
C ARG A 134 21.67 -27.50 101.46
N LEU A 135 23.00 -27.62 101.45
CA LEU A 135 23.79 -27.89 102.64
C LEU A 135 23.57 -26.82 103.72
N THR A 136 23.56 -25.54 103.30
CA THR A 136 23.35 -24.40 104.20
C THR A 136 21.96 -24.44 104.84
N SER A 137 20.91 -24.72 104.05
CA SER A 137 19.54 -24.86 104.56
C SER A 137 19.37 -26.07 105.49
N ALA A 138 19.98 -27.21 105.13
CA ALA A 138 19.97 -28.42 105.96
C ALA A 138 20.66 -28.18 107.31
N ASN A 139 21.80 -27.48 107.32
CA ASN A 139 22.49 -27.09 108.55
C ASN A 139 21.64 -26.16 109.42
N ALA A 140 21.00 -25.14 108.85
CA ALA A 140 20.13 -24.23 109.61
C ALA A 140 18.95 -24.98 110.26
N THR A 141 18.35 -25.92 109.52
CA THR A 141 17.25 -26.76 110.05
C THR A 141 17.75 -27.68 111.17
N LEU A 142 18.94 -28.26 110.99
CA LEU A 142 19.57 -29.12 112.00
C LEU A 142 19.84 -28.33 113.29
N ASP A 143 20.32 -27.10 113.19
CA ASP A 143 20.58 -26.23 114.35
C ASP A 143 19.29 -25.89 115.10
N GLU A 144 18.21 -25.52 114.39
CA GLU A 144 16.90 -25.23 115.00
C GLU A 144 16.32 -26.47 115.71
N GLN A 145 16.42 -27.64 115.07
CA GLN A 145 15.94 -28.89 115.68
C GLN A 145 16.75 -29.27 116.92
N GLN A 146 18.07 -29.04 116.94
CA GLN A 146 18.89 -29.27 118.12
C GLN A 146 18.51 -28.34 119.28
N GLU A 147 18.18 -27.07 119.01
CA GLU A 147 17.75 -26.13 120.03
C GLU A 147 16.38 -26.53 120.63
N LEU A 148 15.40 -26.88 119.79
CA LEU A 148 14.10 -27.39 120.25
C LEU A 148 14.26 -28.65 121.12
N LEU A 149 15.16 -29.55 120.72
CA LEU A 149 15.43 -30.79 121.43
C LEU A 149 15.97 -30.49 122.84
N SER A 150 16.91 -29.55 122.95
CA SER A 150 17.42 -29.07 124.25
C SER A 150 16.32 -28.43 125.12
N GLN A 151 15.41 -27.66 124.52
CA GLN A 151 14.28 -27.07 125.26
C GLN A 151 13.29 -28.13 125.76
N GLN A 152 12.99 -29.16 124.95
CA GLN A 152 12.10 -30.25 125.36
C GLN A 152 12.70 -31.10 126.49
N GLU A 153 14.00 -31.42 126.41
CA GLU A 153 14.71 -32.12 127.49
C GLU A 153 14.59 -31.37 128.83
N MET A 154 14.71 -30.03 128.80
CA MET A 154 14.53 -29.19 129.98
C MET A 154 13.09 -29.21 130.52
N VAL A 155 12.07 -29.20 129.66
CA VAL A 155 10.66 -29.27 130.08
C VAL A 155 10.33 -30.61 130.73
N ILE A 156 10.82 -31.72 130.18
CA ILE A 156 10.63 -33.05 130.77
C ILE A 156 11.25 -33.10 132.17
N ALA A 157 12.47 -32.58 132.34
CA ALA A 157 13.13 -32.53 133.64
C ALA A 157 12.33 -31.74 134.70
N LEU A 158 11.64 -30.65 134.30
CA LEU A 158 10.77 -29.87 135.20
C LEU A 158 9.49 -30.62 135.61
N PHE A 159 8.93 -31.44 134.72
CA PHE A 159 7.73 -32.24 135.05
C PHE A 159 8.03 -33.39 136.01
N ASP A 160 9.23 -33.96 135.98
CA ASP A 160 9.66 -35.00 136.92
C ASP A 160 9.76 -34.49 138.38
N GLU A 161 9.85 -33.18 138.62
CA GLU A 161 10.02 -32.60 139.96
C GLU A 161 8.69 -32.30 140.73
N GLN A 162 7.50 -32.36 140.12
CA GLN A 162 6.22 -32.04 140.80
C GLN A 162 5.45 -33.30 141.28
N GLU A 163 5.26 -33.47 142.60
CA GLU A 163 4.80 -34.74 143.22
C GLU A 163 3.35 -34.79 143.78
N GLU A 164 2.50 -33.76 143.64
CA GLU A 164 1.13 -33.73 144.23
C GLU A 164 0.00 -33.63 143.17
N ASP A 165 -0.21 -34.70 142.39
CA ASP A 165 -1.52 -35.20 141.85
C ASP A 165 -1.26 -36.23 140.72
N GLY A 166 -1.01 -37.49 141.10
CA GLY A 166 -0.30 -38.50 140.30
C GLY A 166 -0.97 -39.08 139.03
N GLN A 167 -2.12 -38.58 138.55
CA GLN A 167 -2.78 -39.19 137.36
C GLN A 167 -2.74 -38.36 136.08
N THR A 168 -2.68 -37.04 136.18
CA THR A 168 -2.69 -36.15 135.00
C THR A 168 -1.26 -35.87 134.50
N ILE A 169 -0.30 -35.71 135.42
CA ILE A 169 1.11 -35.41 135.12
C ILE A 169 1.81 -36.58 134.41
N GLY A 170 1.58 -37.83 134.85
CA GLY A 170 2.22 -39.01 134.25
C GLY A 170 1.85 -39.24 132.77
N LYS A 171 0.65 -38.85 132.33
CA LYS A 171 0.27 -38.92 130.92
C LYS A 171 0.96 -37.86 130.07
N GLN A 172 1.16 -36.66 130.61
CA GLN A 172 1.85 -35.57 129.92
C GLN A 172 3.35 -35.86 129.78
N LEU A 173 3.98 -36.41 130.83
CA LEU A 173 5.39 -36.80 130.82
C LEU A 173 5.68 -37.92 129.80
N ALA A 174 4.84 -38.96 129.76
CA ALA A 174 5.00 -40.04 128.78
C ALA A 174 4.87 -39.54 127.34
N SER A 175 3.92 -38.63 127.08
CA SER A 175 3.78 -37.97 125.78
C SER A 175 5.01 -37.13 125.42
N ALA A 176 5.56 -36.37 126.37
CA ALA A 176 6.73 -35.52 126.13
C ALA A 176 7.99 -36.36 125.85
N THR A 177 8.20 -37.45 126.60
CA THR A 177 9.33 -38.36 126.39
C THR A 177 9.28 -39.03 125.02
N GLN A 178 8.09 -39.43 124.57
CA GLN A 178 7.92 -40.00 123.24
C GLN A 178 8.20 -38.97 122.13
N ALA A 179 7.79 -37.71 122.31
CA ALA A 179 8.08 -36.63 121.36
C ALA A 179 9.58 -36.36 121.26
N LEU A 180 10.30 -36.36 122.38
CA LEU A 180 11.75 -36.16 122.41
C LEU A 180 12.49 -37.28 121.64
N ALA A 181 12.12 -38.54 121.86
CA ALA A 181 12.73 -39.66 121.16
C ALA A 181 12.53 -39.57 119.63
N GLN A 182 11.34 -39.15 119.19
CA GLN A 182 11.09 -38.89 117.77
C GLN A 182 11.96 -37.75 117.23
N GLN A 183 12.18 -36.69 118.02
CA GLN A 183 13.02 -35.58 117.60
C GLN A 183 14.51 -35.95 117.54
N GLN A 184 15.01 -36.77 118.46
CA GLN A 184 16.40 -37.27 118.44
C GLN A 184 16.69 -38.10 117.18
N GLN A 185 15.72 -38.91 116.75
CA GLN A 185 15.87 -39.68 115.51
C GLN A 185 15.93 -38.77 114.28
N LEU A 186 15.08 -37.73 114.22
CA LEU A 186 15.10 -36.77 113.13
C LEU A 186 16.45 -36.02 113.01
N VAL A 187 17.03 -35.60 114.15
CA VAL A 187 18.35 -34.95 114.18
C VAL A 187 19.46 -35.86 113.67
N PHE A 188 19.41 -37.17 113.97
CA PHE A 188 20.38 -38.14 113.47
C PHE A 188 20.31 -38.29 111.95
N GLU A 189 19.09 -38.41 111.41
CA GLU A 189 18.86 -38.50 109.96
C GLU A 189 19.36 -37.25 109.22
N LEU A 190 19.10 -36.05 109.76
CA LEU A 190 19.58 -34.79 109.20
C LEU A 190 21.12 -34.69 109.18
N ARG A 191 21.81 -35.15 110.23
CA ARG A 191 23.30 -35.20 110.23
C ARG A 191 23.86 -36.10 109.15
N GLY A 192 23.19 -37.23 108.88
CA GLY A 192 23.56 -38.12 107.79
C GLY A 192 23.49 -37.43 106.42
N GLN A 193 22.40 -36.70 106.17
CA GLN A 193 22.21 -35.95 104.93
C GLN A 193 23.27 -34.84 104.74
N VAL A 194 23.62 -34.11 105.79
CA VAL A 194 24.66 -33.07 105.75
C VAL A 194 26.03 -33.66 105.37
N THR A 195 26.37 -34.84 105.89
CA THR A 195 27.64 -35.51 105.58
C THR A 195 27.69 -35.92 104.11
N GLN A 196 26.63 -36.55 103.60
CA GLN A 196 26.54 -36.96 102.21
C GLN A 196 26.68 -35.76 101.24
N LEU A 197 25.97 -34.65 101.50
CA LEU A 197 26.07 -33.44 100.69
C LEU A 197 27.47 -32.83 100.69
N THR A 198 28.22 -32.99 101.78
CA THR A 198 29.60 -32.51 101.89
C THR A 198 30.55 -33.32 101.01
N ASP A 199 30.40 -34.64 100.97
CA ASP A 199 31.23 -35.52 100.14
C ASP A 199 30.95 -35.30 98.64
N GLU A 200 29.68 -35.13 98.25
CA GLU A 200 29.29 -34.80 96.87
C GLU A 200 29.90 -33.45 96.42
N LEU A 201 29.96 -32.46 97.31
CA LEU A 201 30.61 -31.17 97.01
C LEU A 201 32.12 -31.27 96.80
N ASN A 202 32.80 -32.16 97.51
CA ASN A 202 34.24 -32.35 97.36
C ASN A 202 34.57 -33.07 96.03
N ALA A 203 33.79 -34.09 95.65
CA ALA A 203 33.97 -34.79 94.38
C ALA A 203 33.80 -33.84 93.17
N LEU A 204 32.74 -33.02 93.17
CA LEU A 204 32.50 -32.02 92.12
C LEU A 204 33.62 -30.97 92.03
N ALA A 205 34.26 -30.62 93.16
CA ALA A 205 35.35 -29.67 93.17
C ALA A 205 36.61 -30.20 92.47
N GLU A 206 36.90 -31.51 92.60
CA GLU A 206 38.03 -32.15 91.91
C GLU A 206 37.78 -32.28 90.41
N GLU A 207 36.57 -32.66 90.00
CA GLU A 207 36.20 -32.77 88.58
C GLU A 207 36.32 -31.43 87.86
N ARG A 208 35.81 -30.36 88.47
CA ARG A 208 35.94 -29.00 87.94
C ARG A 208 37.40 -28.58 87.76
N ARG A 209 38.29 -28.97 88.68
CA ARG A 209 39.72 -28.63 88.58
C ARG A 209 40.37 -29.31 87.37
N ALA A 210 40.08 -30.60 87.15
CA ALA A 210 40.63 -31.33 86.01
C ALA A 210 40.17 -30.75 84.66
N LEU A 211 38.92 -30.29 84.56
CA LEU A 211 38.41 -29.66 83.34
C LEU A 211 39.06 -28.29 83.07
N VAL A 212 39.27 -27.47 84.11
CA VAL A 212 39.95 -26.17 83.97
C VAL A 212 41.39 -26.34 83.47
N ASP A 213 42.11 -27.34 83.96
CA ASP A 213 43.48 -27.63 83.50
C ASP A 213 43.50 -28.04 82.02
N ARG A 214 42.51 -28.84 81.57
CA ARG A 214 42.36 -29.22 80.15
C ARG A 214 42.02 -28.04 79.25
N LEU A 215 41.13 -27.15 79.70
CA LEU A 215 40.78 -25.92 78.96
C LEU A 215 42.02 -25.02 78.79
N THR A 216 42.83 -24.89 79.84
CA THR A 216 44.05 -24.06 79.79
C THR A 216 45.06 -24.60 78.78
N ALA A 217 45.25 -25.91 78.73
CA ALA A 217 46.14 -26.55 77.75
C ALA A 217 45.63 -26.41 76.31
N ALA A 218 44.32 -26.54 76.10
CA ALA A 218 43.71 -26.37 74.78
C ALA A 218 43.84 -24.94 74.25
N ASN A 219 43.64 -23.92 75.11
CA ASN A 219 43.81 -22.53 74.71
C ASN A 219 45.24 -22.19 74.26
N ALA A 220 46.27 -22.73 74.94
CA ALA A 220 47.66 -22.49 74.56
C ALA A 220 48.02 -23.07 73.18
N ALA A 221 47.45 -24.23 72.81
CA ALA A 221 47.67 -24.84 71.49
C ALA A 221 46.98 -24.04 70.36
N LEU A 222 45.83 -23.42 70.65
CA LEU A 222 45.12 -22.57 69.69
C LEU A 222 45.92 -21.31 69.35
N ASP A 223 46.56 -20.69 70.36
CA ASP A 223 47.37 -19.48 70.16
C ASP A 223 48.58 -19.72 69.25
N GLU A 224 49.28 -20.86 69.41
CA GLU A 224 50.42 -21.23 68.55
C GLU A 224 50.01 -21.45 67.09
N GLN A 225 48.87 -22.13 66.85
CA GLN A 225 48.37 -22.35 65.48
C GLN A 225 47.84 -21.06 64.82
N ALA A 226 47.39 -20.08 65.60
CA ALA A 226 46.96 -18.79 65.08
C ALA A 226 48.13 -17.95 64.52
N GLU A 227 49.31 -18.00 65.16
CA GLU A 227 50.52 -17.30 64.67
C GLU A 227 51.02 -17.91 63.33
N ASP A 228 51.04 -19.23 63.22
CA ASP A 228 51.43 -19.91 61.97
C ASP A 228 50.45 -19.59 60.82
N GLY A 229 49.15 -19.57 61.08
CA GLY A 229 48.12 -19.21 60.10
C GLY A 229 48.25 -17.76 59.59
N GLN A 230 48.65 -16.83 60.45
CA GLN A 230 48.85 -15.42 60.08
C GLN A 230 50.02 -15.26 59.10
N THR A 231 51.09 -16.04 59.27
CA THR A 231 52.28 -15.99 58.41
C THR A 231 51.98 -16.50 56.99
N ILE A 232 51.17 -17.55 56.86
CA ILE A 232 50.74 -18.09 55.55
C ILE A 232 49.76 -17.13 54.87
N ALA A 233 48.89 -16.46 55.64
CA ALA A 233 47.96 -15.46 55.10
C ALA A 233 48.67 -14.24 54.49
N GLU A 234 49.77 -13.78 55.08
CA GLU A 234 50.59 -12.69 54.51
C GLU A 234 51.25 -13.10 53.18
N GLN A 235 51.70 -14.35 53.06
CA GLN A 235 52.25 -14.89 51.81
C GLN A 235 51.19 -15.02 50.70
N LEU A 236 49.97 -15.46 51.06
CA LEU A 236 48.85 -15.48 50.11
C LEU A 236 48.48 -14.07 49.64
N ALA A 237 48.45 -13.08 50.54
CA ALA A 237 48.14 -11.70 50.18
C ALA A 237 49.14 -11.12 49.17
N ALA A 238 50.45 -11.37 49.38
CA ALA A 238 51.49 -10.97 48.44
C ALA A 238 51.35 -11.67 47.08
N ALA A 239 51.09 -12.98 47.07
CA ALA A 239 50.88 -13.74 45.83
C ALA A 239 49.62 -13.26 45.07
N THR A 240 48.54 -12.96 45.79
CA THR A 240 47.27 -12.49 45.20
C THR A 240 47.45 -11.15 44.51
N VAL A 241 48.18 -10.20 45.11
CA VAL A 241 48.47 -8.91 44.48
C VAL A 241 49.33 -9.06 43.22
N ALA A 242 50.28 -9.99 43.20
CA ALA A 242 51.09 -10.27 42.01
C ALA A 242 50.24 -10.86 40.87
N LEU A 243 49.32 -11.79 41.18
CA LEU A 243 48.40 -12.34 40.18
C LEU A 243 47.39 -11.30 39.69
N GLU A 244 46.87 -10.42 40.55
CA GLU A 244 46.00 -9.33 40.10
C GLU A 244 46.73 -8.38 39.13
N GLN A 245 48.03 -8.13 39.34
CA GLN A 245 48.84 -7.35 38.40
C GLN A 245 49.06 -8.08 37.08
N GLN A 246 49.32 -9.40 37.13
CA GLN A 246 49.47 -10.23 35.93
C GLN A 246 48.15 -10.36 35.15
N GLN A 247 47.03 -10.55 35.85
CA GLN A 247 45.70 -10.62 35.26
C GLN A 247 45.31 -9.29 34.62
N ARG A 248 45.60 -8.14 35.24
CA ARG A 248 45.37 -6.83 34.59
C ARG A 248 46.15 -6.67 33.30
N LEU A 249 47.40 -7.14 33.24
CA LEU A 249 48.18 -7.11 32.00
C LEU A 249 47.60 -8.04 30.93
N VAL A 250 47.13 -9.23 31.32
CA VAL A 250 46.42 -10.15 30.41
C VAL A 250 45.12 -9.54 29.92
N ASP A 251 44.33 -8.92 30.80
CA ASP A 251 43.07 -8.24 30.47
C ASP A 251 43.32 -7.04 29.54
N GLU A 252 44.33 -6.20 29.84
CA GLU A 252 44.73 -5.08 28.97
C GLU A 252 45.18 -5.55 27.59
N GLN A 253 45.94 -6.65 27.52
CA GLN A 253 46.35 -7.25 26.24
C GLN A 253 45.17 -7.92 25.52
N GLY A 254 44.26 -8.56 26.23
CA GLY A 254 43.03 -9.15 25.69
C GLY A 254 42.07 -8.09 25.15
N GLU A 255 41.88 -6.97 25.84
CA GLU A 255 41.16 -5.81 25.34
C GLU A 255 41.85 -5.24 24.10
N ARG A 256 43.19 -5.17 24.09
CA ARG A 256 43.92 -4.69 22.91
C ARG A 256 43.77 -5.62 21.72
N ILE A 257 43.82 -6.94 21.91
CA ILE A 257 43.52 -7.93 20.87
C ILE A 257 42.08 -7.75 20.38
N THR A 258 41.12 -7.59 21.30
CA THR A 258 39.71 -7.41 20.94
C THR A 258 39.50 -6.15 20.10
N GLN A 259 40.09 -5.01 20.52
CA GLN A 259 40.05 -3.76 19.77
C GLN A 259 40.67 -3.90 18.38
N LEU A 260 41.87 -4.48 18.29
CA LEU A 260 42.54 -4.69 17.00
C LEU A 260 41.76 -5.67 16.11
N THR A 261 41.08 -6.66 16.70
CA THR A 261 40.22 -7.61 15.99
C THR A 261 38.95 -6.93 15.49
N GLU A 262 38.35 -6.05 16.28
CA GLU A 262 37.20 -5.24 15.88
C GLU A 262 37.58 -4.22 14.80
N GLU A 263 38.73 -3.56 14.91
CA GLU A 263 39.28 -2.69 13.86
C GLU A 263 39.52 -3.49 12.57
N LEU A 264 40.10 -4.70 12.66
CA LEU A 264 40.24 -5.59 11.51
C LEU A 264 38.90 -5.98 10.90
N ARG A 265 37.91 -6.32 11.73
CA ARG A 265 36.57 -6.67 11.24
C ARG A 265 35.90 -5.47 10.58
N ALA A 266 35.97 -4.29 11.19
CA ALA A 266 35.41 -3.06 10.65
C ALA A 266 36.08 -2.66 9.34
N LEU A 267 37.41 -2.71 9.26
CA LEU A 267 38.16 -2.45 8.04
C LEU A 267 37.88 -3.51 6.96
N SER A 268 37.69 -4.78 7.35
CA SER A 268 37.31 -5.84 6.41
C SER A 268 35.88 -5.65 5.87
N GLU A 269 34.94 -5.26 6.72
CA GLU A 269 33.55 -4.96 6.34
C GLU A 269 33.48 -3.69 5.49
N GLU A 270 34.25 -2.66 5.84
CA GLU A 270 34.39 -1.44 5.05
C GLU A 270 35.01 -1.75 3.69
N ARG A 271 36.02 -2.63 3.63
CA ARG A 271 36.59 -3.09 2.36
C ARG A 271 35.57 -3.88 1.53
N GLU A 272 34.80 -4.78 2.13
CA GLU A 272 33.77 -5.54 1.42
C GLU A 272 32.67 -4.61 0.90
N ALA A 273 32.29 -3.60 1.70
CA ALA A 273 31.36 -2.55 1.30
C ALA A 273 31.93 -1.67 0.18
N LEU A 274 33.20 -1.25 0.26
CA LEU A 274 33.88 -0.47 -0.77
C LEU A 274 34.04 -1.28 -2.07
N SER A 275 34.42 -2.55 -1.99
CA SER A 275 34.53 -3.45 -3.14
C SER A 275 33.16 -3.70 -3.80
N SER A 276 32.12 -3.88 -2.99
CA SER A 276 30.74 -3.95 -3.47
C SER A 276 30.28 -2.63 -4.08
N GLN A 277 30.61 -1.48 -3.48
CA GLN A 277 30.31 -0.16 -4.03
C GLN A 277 31.04 0.08 -5.34
N LEU A 278 32.31 -0.34 -5.46
CA LEU A 278 33.08 -0.26 -6.69
C LEU A 278 32.44 -1.11 -7.78
N THR A 279 32.03 -2.33 -7.46
CA THR A 279 31.34 -3.24 -8.39
C THR A 279 30.00 -2.65 -8.84
N ILE A 280 29.21 -2.10 -7.91
CA ILE A 280 27.93 -1.45 -8.19
C ILE A 280 28.14 -0.16 -8.99
N ALA A 281 29.13 0.66 -8.66
CA ALA A 281 29.44 1.90 -9.36
C ALA A 281 29.94 1.64 -10.78
N THR A 282 30.78 0.60 -10.97
CA THR A 282 31.26 0.18 -12.30
C THR A 282 30.10 -0.37 -13.13
N ALA A 283 29.25 -1.23 -12.57
CA ALA A 283 28.05 -1.73 -13.25
C ALA A 283 27.03 -0.62 -13.56
N ALA A 284 26.87 0.36 -12.66
CA ALA A 284 26.02 1.52 -12.86
C ALA A 284 26.59 2.46 -13.94
N LEU A 285 27.91 2.59 -14.04
CA LEU A 285 28.56 3.36 -15.10
C LEU A 285 28.38 2.69 -16.46
N ASP A 286 28.56 1.37 -16.55
CA ASP A 286 28.32 0.59 -17.77
C ASP A 286 26.85 0.64 -18.20
N GLU A 287 25.92 0.50 -17.25
CA GLU A 287 24.49 0.62 -17.51
C GLU A 287 24.10 2.05 -17.91
N GLN A 288 24.72 3.06 -17.31
CA GLN A 288 24.49 4.46 -17.67
C GLN A 288 25.00 4.76 -19.10
N HIS A 289 26.16 4.24 -19.49
CA HIS A 289 26.64 4.31 -20.88
C HIS A 289 25.70 3.60 -21.86
N ARG A 290 25.11 2.46 -21.45
CA ARG A 290 24.11 1.74 -22.26
C ARG A 290 22.81 2.53 -22.40
N ILE A 291 22.35 3.16 -21.32
CA ILE A 291 21.14 4.00 -21.30
C ILE A 291 21.34 5.24 -22.18
N GLU A 292 22.49 5.92 -22.13
CA GLU A 292 22.76 7.08 -22.99
C GLU A 292 22.79 6.70 -24.48
N ALA A 293 23.43 5.59 -24.83
CA ALA A 293 23.45 5.11 -26.21
C ALA A 293 22.04 4.70 -26.70
N ALA A 294 21.24 4.07 -25.83
CA ALA A 294 19.86 3.72 -26.14
C ALA A 294 18.96 4.96 -26.26
N ALA A 295 19.09 5.95 -25.37
CA ALA A 295 18.31 7.19 -25.39
C ALA A 295 18.62 8.06 -26.62
N GLU A 296 19.89 8.09 -27.07
CA GLU A 296 20.26 8.82 -28.29
C GLU A 296 19.78 8.09 -29.56
N ALA A 297 19.82 6.75 -29.59
CA ALA A 297 19.22 5.96 -30.66
C ALA A 297 17.69 6.14 -30.72
N ASP A 298 17.01 6.10 -29.57
CA ASP A 298 15.58 6.32 -29.46
C ASP A 298 15.19 7.73 -29.88
N ARG A 299 15.97 8.76 -29.51
CA ARG A 299 15.74 10.15 -29.95
C ARG A 299 15.83 10.29 -31.47
N LEU A 300 16.88 9.72 -32.09
CA LEU A 300 17.05 9.76 -33.54
C LEU A 300 15.92 8.99 -34.25
N GLN A 301 15.49 7.86 -33.70
CA GLN A 301 14.38 7.09 -34.22
C GLN A 301 13.05 7.84 -34.09
N GLN A 302 12.79 8.47 -32.94
CA GLN A 302 11.60 9.30 -32.72
C GLN A 302 11.56 10.52 -33.64
N GLU A 303 12.69 11.18 -33.88
CA GLU A 303 12.78 12.31 -34.81
C GLU A 303 12.54 11.87 -36.26
N GLN A 304 13.10 10.74 -36.68
CA GLN A 304 12.81 10.15 -37.99
C GLN A 304 11.33 9.78 -38.15
N LEU A 305 10.72 9.15 -37.15
CA LEU A 305 9.29 8.82 -37.14
C LEU A 305 8.44 10.08 -37.20
N ARG A 306 8.81 11.14 -36.46
CA ARG A 306 8.10 12.43 -36.48
C ARG A 306 8.18 13.10 -37.85
N LEU A 307 9.36 13.13 -38.48
CA LEU A 307 9.52 13.70 -39.82
C LEU A 307 8.73 12.92 -40.87
N LEU A 308 8.71 11.59 -40.76
CA LEU A 308 7.93 10.72 -41.64
C LEU A 308 6.42 10.95 -41.46
N ALA A 309 5.95 11.06 -40.21
CA ALA A 309 4.56 11.38 -39.90
C ALA A 309 4.14 12.76 -40.45
N GLN A 310 4.99 13.78 -40.30
CA GLN A 310 4.74 15.11 -40.85
C GLN A 310 4.70 15.11 -42.38
N ALA A 311 5.60 14.37 -43.03
CA ALA A 311 5.61 14.23 -44.49
C ALA A 311 4.37 13.48 -45.02
N GLN A 312 3.94 12.42 -44.32
CA GLN A 312 2.72 11.69 -44.64
C GLN A 312 1.47 12.57 -44.47
N GLU A 313 1.40 13.35 -43.39
CA GLU A 313 0.28 14.25 -43.14
C GLU A 313 0.21 15.38 -44.18
N ALA A 314 1.35 15.96 -44.55
CA ALA A 314 1.41 16.96 -45.62
C ALA A 314 0.98 16.39 -46.98
N ALA A 315 1.39 15.16 -47.31
CA ALA A 315 0.97 14.49 -48.54
C ALA A 315 -0.55 14.22 -48.56
N ARG A 316 -1.12 13.76 -47.44
CA ARG A 316 -2.57 13.54 -47.30
C ARG A 316 -3.37 14.84 -47.49
N LEU A 317 -2.94 15.93 -46.86
CA LEU A 317 -3.61 17.23 -46.98
C LEU A 317 -3.59 17.78 -48.41
N GLU A 318 -2.51 17.53 -49.16
CA GLU A 318 -2.43 17.96 -50.56
C GLU A 318 -3.34 17.12 -51.46
N GLU A 319 -3.40 15.81 -51.25
CA GLU A 319 -4.35 14.93 -51.95
C GLU A 319 -5.82 15.35 -51.69
N GLU A 320 -6.17 15.63 -50.43
CA GLU A 320 -7.50 16.15 -50.06
C GLU A 320 -7.82 17.47 -50.77
N ARG A 321 -6.84 18.38 -50.91
CA ARG A 321 -7.03 19.65 -51.62
C ARG A 321 -7.26 19.45 -53.12
N GLU A 322 -6.51 18.55 -53.76
CA GLU A 322 -6.70 18.23 -55.17
C GLU A 322 -8.09 17.60 -55.41
N LEU A 323 -8.50 16.67 -54.54
CA LEU A 323 -9.85 16.08 -54.59
C LEU A 323 -10.96 17.11 -54.35
N ALA A 324 -10.73 18.10 -53.47
CA ALA A 324 -11.70 19.15 -53.20
C ALA A 324 -11.90 20.10 -54.40
N ARG A 325 -10.89 20.28 -55.26
CA ARG A 325 -10.97 21.11 -56.48
C ARG A 325 -11.85 20.53 -57.58
N LEU A 326 -12.07 19.21 -57.57
CA LEU A 326 -12.88 18.51 -58.57
C LEU A 326 -14.40 18.82 -58.46
N ILE A 327 -14.86 19.39 -57.35
CA ILE A 327 -16.22 19.95 -57.23
C ILE A 327 -16.09 21.47 -57.13
N PRO A 328 -16.63 22.22 -58.10
CA PRO A 328 -16.57 23.68 -58.08
C PRO A 328 -17.32 24.25 -56.87
N PRO A 329 -17.07 25.52 -56.50
CA PRO A 329 -17.87 26.22 -55.50
C PRO A 329 -19.36 26.15 -55.84
N LEU A 330 -20.23 26.09 -54.83
CA LEU A 330 -21.68 25.91 -55.04
C LEU A 330 -22.32 26.98 -55.94
N SER A 331 -21.80 28.22 -55.91
CA SER A 331 -22.23 29.31 -56.78
C SER A 331 -22.00 29.06 -58.27
N GLU A 332 -21.09 28.15 -58.61
CA GLU A 332 -20.67 27.81 -59.97
C GLU A 332 -21.04 26.36 -60.35
N LEU A 333 -21.64 25.60 -59.41
CA LEU A 333 -21.98 24.19 -59.61
C LEU A 333 -23.17 24.04 -60.57
N THR A 334 -22.93 23.39 -61.70
CA THR A 334 -23.99 23.03 -62.66
C THR A 334 -24.41 21.58 -62.47
N LEU A 335 -25.71 21.33 -62.32
CA LEU A 335 -26.25 19.99 -62.10
C LEU A 335 -26.86 19.42 -63.40
N PRO A 336 -26.68 18.12 -63.70
CA PRO A 336 -25.92 17.14 -62.92
C PRO A 336 -24.40 17.33 -63.06
N HIS A 337 -23.65 17.18 -61.96
CA HIS A 337 -22.19 17.24 -61.95
C HIS A 337 -21.58 15.86 -61.68
N ARG A 338 -20.67 15.40 -62.53
CA ARG A 338 -19.97 14.12 -62.33
C ARG A 338 -18.68 14.37 -61.56
N TYR A 339 -18.58 13.77 -60.38
CA TYR A 339 -17.37 13.71 -59.57
C TYR A 339 -16.72 12.34 -59.75
N VAL A 340 -15.62 12.29 -60.51
CA VAL A 340 -14.96 11.03 -60.87
C VAL A 340 -13.55 11.05 -60.30
N ILE A 341 -13.29 10.12 -59.36
CA ILE A 341 -11.97 9.95 -58.71
C ILE A 341 -11.26 8.73 -59.28
N SER A 342 -12.01 7.66 -59.58
CA SER A 342 -11.47 6.42 -60.12
C SER A 342 -12.18 6.06 -61.41
N SER A 343 -11.43 5.58 -62.40
CA SER A 343 -11.99 4.97 -63.61
C SER A 343 -12.44 3.51 -63.40
N THR A 344 -12.25 2.98 -62.19
CA THR A 344 -12.63 1.59 -61.88
C THR A 344 -14.14 1.48 -61.81
N VAL A 345 -14.70 0.65 -62.69
CA VAL A 345 -16.13 0.35 -62.74
C VAL A 345 -16.39 -1.00 -62.07
N LYS A 346 -17.35 -1.02 -61.14
CA LYS A 346 -17.87 -2.26 -60.56
C LYS A 346 -18.96 -2.84 -61.46
N VAL A 347 -18.92 -4.14 -61.69
CA VAL A 347 -19.97 -4.89 -62.40
C VAL A 347 -20.76 -5.70 -61.38
N ILE A 348 -22.09 -5.62 -61.43
CA ILE A 348 -23.01 -6.34 -60.54
C ILE A 348 -23.62 -7.51 -61.31
N PRO A 349 -23.24 -8.76 -61.02
CA PRO A 349 -23.72 -9.92 -61.76
C PRO A 349 -25.26 -10.08 -61.69
N LYS A 350 -25.84 -10.66 -62.73
CA LYS A 350 -27.27 -11.00 -62.74
C LYS A 350 -27.61 -11.97 -61.60
N GLY A 351 -28.76 -11.76 -60.94
CA GLY A 351 -29.19 -12.57 -59.80
C GLY A 351 -28.43 -12.31 -58.50
N SER A 352 -27.53 -11.32 -58.47
CA SER A 352 -26.87 -10.90 -57.23
C SER A 352 -27.74 -9.97 -56.39
N ILE A 353 -27.34 -9.82 -55.13
CA ILE A 353 -27.98 -8.90 -54.20
C ILE A 353 -27.29 -7.53 -54.32
N LEU A 354 -28.07 -6.52 -54.71
CA LEU A 354 -27.64 -5.12 -54.68
C LEU A 354 -27.97 -4.52 -53.32
N LYS A 355 -26.93 -4.19 -52.55
CA LYS A 355 -27.08 -3.35 -51.35
C LYS A 355 -27.20 -1.88 -51.77
N THR A 356 -28.14 -1.17 -51.19
CA THR A 356 -28.34 0.26 -51.42
C THR A 356 -28.56 0.98 -50.10
N LEU A 357 -28.10 2.23 -50.00
CA LEU A 357 -28.32 3.10 -48.84
C LEU A 357 -29.01 4.39 -49.28
N LEU A 358 -29.89 4.91 -48.42
CA LEU A 358 -30.32 6.32 -48.44
C LEU A 358 -29.82 6.97 -47.15
N LEU A 359 -29.09 8.07 -47.31
CA LEU A 359 -28.53 8.89 -46.23
C LEU A 359 -29.17 10.28 -46.28
N PRO A 360 -30.20 10.54 -45.47
CA PRO A 360 -30.75 11.88 -45.32
C PRO A 360 -29.85 12.70 -44.40
N LEU A 361 -29.23 13.74 -44.96
CA LEU A 361 -28.46 14.72 -44.21
C LEU A 361 -29.35 15.92 -43.86
N SER A 362 -28.91 16.72 -42.90
CA SER A 362 -29.57 17.98 -42.58
C SER A 362 -29.70 18.88 -43.82
N ASP A 363 -30.83 19.56 -43.91
CA ASP A 363 -31.09 20.65 -44.86
C ASP A 363 -30.55 22.01 -44.37
N VAL A 364 -30.02 22.05 -43.14
CA VAL A 364 -29.23 23.17 -42.62
C VAL A 364 -27.75 22.87 -42.84
N PRO A 365 -26.99 23.77 -43.49
CA PRO A 365 -25.55 23.58 -43.67
C PRO A 365 -24.81 23.36 -42.35
N TRP A 366 -23.92 22.36 -42.34
CA TRP A 366 -23.08 22.06 -41.18
C TRP A 366 -22.11 23.20 -40.90
N GLN A 367 -21.90 23.51 -39.62
CA GLN A 367 -20.94 24.55 -39.20
C GLN A 367 -19.48 24.09 -39.17
N GLY A 368 -19.20 22.81 -39.45
CA GLY A 368 -17.84 22.25 -39.47
C GLY A 368 -17.75 20.91 -40.22
N SER A 369 -16.53 20.50 -40.56
CA SER A 369 -16.24 19.27 -41.31
C SER A 369 -16.44 17.98 -40.50
N ASP A 370 -16.48 18.08 -39.17
CA ASP A 370 -16.56 16.92 -38.26
C ASP A 370 -17.81 16.06 -38.48
N LEU A 371 -18.90 16.68 -38.94
CA LEU A 371 -20.13 15.99 -39.29
C LEU A 371 -19.96 15.12 -40.54
N ALA A 372 -19.31 15.64 -41.59
CA ALA A 372 -19.01 14.86 -42.79
C ALA A 372 -18.17 13.63 -42.44
N ASP A 373 -17.18 13.79 -41.57
CA ASP A 373 -16.32 12.72 -41.07
C ASP A 373 -17.08 11.69 -40.23
N SER A 374 -18.03 12.15 -39.42
CA SER A 374 -18.88 11.28 -38.60
C SER A 374 -19.79 10.42 -39.47
N VAL A 375 -20.45 11.02 -40.45
CA VAL A 375 -21.32 10.33 -41.41
C VAL A 375 -20.51 9.36 -42.29
N ALA A 376 -19.36 9.79 -42.81
CA ALA A 376 -18.51 8.93 -43.64
C ALA A 376 -18.04 7.68 -42.88
N ARG A 377 -17.68 7.83 -41.60
CA ARG A 377 -17.29 6.70 -40.74
C ARG A 377 -18.46 5.74 -40.48
N SER A 378 -19.66 6.26 -40.23
CA SER A 378 -20.83 5.42 -39.86
C SER A 378 -21.33 4.52 -40.97
N ILE A 379 -20.91 4.74 -42.22
CA ILE A 379 -21.33 3.94 -43.39
C ILE A 379 -20.19 3.14 -44.03
N SER A 380 -18.97 3.29 -43.52
CA SER A 380 -17.75 2.80 -44.16
C SER A 380 -17.68 1.27 -44.30
N ASP A 381 -18.33 0.55 -43.38
CA ASP A 381 -18.38 -0.92 -43.30
C ASP A 381 -19.56 -1.54 -44.06
N LEU A 382 -20.51 -0.74 -44.53
CA LEU A 382 -21.73 -1.23 -45.19
C LEU A 382 -21.50 -1.69 -46.64
N GLU A 383 -20.41 -1.24 -47.26
CA GLU A 383 -19.96 -1.60 -48.62
C GLU A 383 -21.05 -1.54 -49.71
N ALA A 384 -22.00 -0.60 -49.58
CA ALA A 384 -23.10 -0.47 -50.53
C ALA A 384 -22.61 0.16 -51.85
N PRO A 385 -22.75 -0.53 -53.00
CA PRO A 385 -22.35 0.02 -54.32
C PRO A 385 -23.25 1.17 -54.80
N VAL A 386 -24.39 1.40 -54.17
CA VAL A 386 -25.27 2.52 -54.49
C VAL A 386 -25.65 3.21 -53.19
N ILE A 387 -25.29 4.49 -53.07
CA ILE A 387 -25.63 5.31 -51.90
C ILE A 387 -26.28 6.59 -52.42
N PHE A 388 -27.52 6.81 -52.01
CA PHE A 388 -28.25 8.05 -52.21
C PHE A 388 -28.00 8.97 -51.02
N VAL A 389 -27.73 10.23 -51.29
CA VAL A 389 -27.53 11.25 -50.26
C VAL A 389 -28.47 12.41 -50.54
N THR A 390 -29.31 12.78 -49.58
CA THR A 390 -30.20 13.94 -49.66
C THR A 390 -29.83 14.96 -48.58
N GLY A 391 -30.32 16.20 -48.70
CA GLY A 391 -30.04 17.28 -47.74
C GLY A 391 -29.56 18.56 -48.41
N ALA A 392 -28.99 19.47 -47.62
CA ALA A 392 -28.37 20.70 -48.14
C ALA A 392 -27.20 20.36 -49.07
N MET A 393 -27.05 21.09 -50.18
CA MET A 393 -26.01 20.78 -51.17
C MET A 393 -24.59 20.98 -50.58
N GLU A 394 -24.45 21.88 -49.63
CA GLU A 394 -23.26 22.09 -48.79
C GLU A 394 -22.85 20.81 -48.06
N ASN A 395 -23.81 20.14 -47.41
CA ASN A 395 -23.57 18.92 -46.64
C ASN A 395 -23.29 17.74 -47.58
N VAL A 396 -24.07 17.63 -48.66
CA VAL A 396 -23.91 16.60 -49.69
C VAL A 396 -22.53 16.69 -50.32
N THR A 397 -22.10 17.88 -50.76
CA THR A 397 -20.78 18.07 -51.38
C THR A 397 -19.65 17.84 -50.38
N SER A 398 -19.82 18.25 -49.12
CA SER A 398 -18.86 17.98 -48.05
C SER A 398 -18.67 16.47 -47.82
N LEU A 399 -19.77 15.71 -47.75
CA LEU A 399 -19.72 14.25 -47.61
C LEU A 399 -19.09 13.58 -48.84
N VAL A 400 -19.47 14.00 -50.06
CA VAL A 400 -18.91 13.43 -51.30
C VAL A 400 -17.41 13.67 -51.40
N LYS A 401 -16.93 14.89 -51.09
CA LYS A 401 -15.50 15.19 -51.01
C LYS A 401 -14.81 14.32 -49.96
N ARG A 402 -15.43 14.15 -48.80
CA ARG A 402 -14.87 13.40 -47.68
C ARG A 402 -14.75 11.90 -47.95
N LEU A 403 -15.73 11.32 -48.66
CA LEU A 403 -15.71 9.91 -49.02
C LEU A 403 -14.71 9.62 -50.15
N ALA A 404 -14.36 10.61 -50.96
CA ALA A 404 -13.42 10.46 -52.07
C ALA A 404 -13.77 9.28 -53.01
N VAL A 405 -15.05 9.17 -53.36
CA VAL A 405 -15.59 8.15 -54.28
C VAL A 405 -16.33 8.76 -55.45
N ASN A 406 -16.51 7.98 -56.52
CA ASN A 406 -17.29 8.39 -57.68
C ASN A 406 -18.73 8.74 -57.28
N ALA A 407 -19.19 9.90 -57.70
CA ALA A 407 -20.52 10.39 -57.43
C ALA A 407 -21.08 11.24 -58.59
N VAL A 408 -22.39 11.33 -58.65
CA VAL A 408 -23.10 12.29 -59.49
C VAL A 408 -23.94 13.18 -58.59
N LEU A 409 -23.62 14.47 -58.55
CA LEU A 409 -24.42 15.46 -57.85
C LEU A 409 -25.64 15.79 -58.72
N LEU A 410 -26.82 15.76 -58.09
CA LEU A 410 -28.12 15.95 -58.71
C LEU A 410 -28.87 17.05 -57.98
N GLU A 411 -30.00 17.49 -58.51
CA GLU A 411 -30.87 18.37 -57.73
C GLU A 411 -31.44 17.66 -56.51
N GLY A 412 -31.19 18.26 -55.35
CA GLY A 412 -31.62 17.76 -54.05
C GLY A 412 -30.64 16.79 -53.37
N GLY A 413 -29.53 16.40 -54.01
CA GLY A 413 -28.63 15.41 -53.42
C GLY A 413 -27.54 14.87 -54.34
N ALA A 414 -27.10 13.64 -54.07
CA ALA A 414 -26.11 12.92 -54.85
C ALA A 414 -26.39 11.42 -54.93
N VAL A 415 -25.91 10.80 -56.01
CA VAL A 415 -25.82 9.34 -56.15
C VAL A 415 -24.34 8.97 -56.17
N ILE A 416 -23.89 8.31 -55.12
CA ILE A 416 -22.54 7.76 -55.00
C ILE A 416 -22.56 6.33 -55.52
N THR A 417 -21.71 6.04 -56.51
CA THR A 417 -21.67 4.71 -57.10
C THR A 417 -20.37 4.45 -57.88
N PRO A 418 -19.79 3.25 -57.78
CA PRO A 418 -18.69 2.81 -58.64
C PRO A 418 -19.21 2.18 -59.95
N LEU A 419 -20.51 2.20 -60.21
CA LEU A 419 -21.09 1.67 -61.45
C LEU A 419 -20.86 2.63 -62.62
N GLU A 420 -20.83 2.11 -63.84
CA GLU A 420 -20.66 2.93 -65.04
C GLU A 420 -21.90 3.78 -65.27
N VAL A 421 -21.72 5.10 -65.23
CA VAL A 421 -22.80 6.06 -65.47
C VAL A 421 -22.97 6.30 -66.97
N LEU A 422 -24.09 5.82 -67.51
CA LEU A 422 -24.47 5.94 -68.91
C LEU A 422 -25.08 7.32 -69.19
N GLU A 423 -26.07 7.70 -68.38
CA GLU A 423 -26.83 8.95 -68.53
C GLU A 423 -27.04 9.59 -67.15
N ALA A 424 -27.05 10.92 -67.09
CA ALA A 424 -27.45 11.66 -65.90
C ALA A 424 -28.41 12.78 -66.32
N THR A 425 -29.52 12.88 -65.60
CA THR A 425 -30.49 13.97 -65.70
C THR A 425 -30.48 14.80 -64.43
N LYS A 426 -31.37 15.79 -64.33
CA LYS A 426 -31.50 16.66 -63.16
C LYS A 426 -31.72 15.90 -61.84
N ASN A 427 -32.48 14.80 -61.85
CA ASN A 427 -32.86 14.05 -60.65
C ASN A 427 -32.64 12.54 -60.77
N SER A 428 -31.98 12.06 -61.83
CA SER A 428 -31.76 10.62 -62.00
C SER A 428 -30.45 10.31 -62.71
N VAL A 429 -29.94 9.10 -62.46
CA VAL A 429 -28.76 8.55 -63.10
C VAL A 429 -29.11 7.17 -63.65
N GLN A 430 -28.75 6.91 -64.90
CA GLN A 430 -28.81 5.58 -65.48
C GLN A 430 -27.42 4.94 -65.39
N VAL A 431 -27.33 3.78 -64.75
CA VAL A 431 -26.08 3.04 -64.57
C VAL A 431 -26.15 1.67 -65.22
N ARG A 432 -25.00 1.14 -65.64
CA ARG A 432 -24.87 -0.24 -66.12
C ARG A 432 -24.65 -1.19 -64.94
N LEU A 433 -25.48 -2.23 -64.84
CA LEU A 433 -25.30 -3.31 -63.86
C LEU A 433 -24.35 -4.38 -64.38
N ASN A 434 -24.71 -5.00 -65.51
CA ASN A 434 -23.91 -5.99 -66.23
C ASN A 434 -24.35 -6.02 -67.70
N GLY A 435 -23.42 -6.21 -68.64
CA GLY A 435 -23.73 -6.29 -70.07
C GLY A 435 -24.69 -5.18 -70.53
N GLU A 436 -25.90 -5.58 -70.95
CA GLU A 436 -26.98 -4.68 -71.39
C GLU A 436 -27.99 -4.28 -70.29
N GLN A 437 -27.93 -4.87 -69.10
CA GLN A 437 -28.84 -4.54 -68.00
C GLN A 437 -28.50 -3.18 -67.39
N THR A 438 -29.49 -2.27 -67.37
CA THR A 438 -29.39 -0.95 -66.76
C THR A 438 -30.25 -0.84 -65.50
N LEU A 439 -29.88 0.10 -64.65
CA LEU A 439 -30.62 0.50 -63.47
C LEU A 439 -30.75 2.01 -63.46
N ARG A 440 -31.97 2.49 -63.21
CA ARG A 440 -32.21 3.91 -62.95
C ARG A 440 -32.21 4.20 -61.47
N LEU A 441 -31.44 5.20 -61.08
CA LEU A 441 -31.28 5.68 -59.71
C LEU A 441 -31.84 7.10 -59.68
N SER A 442 -33.03 7.27 -59.09
CA SER A 442 -33.72 8.56 -59.00
C SER A 442 -33.67 9.11 -57.58
N LEU A 443 -33.55 10.42 -57.45
CA LEU A 443 -33.46 11.11 -56.17
C LEU A 443 -34.52 12.21 -56.07
N ALA A 444 -35.26 12.21 -54.96
CA ALA A 444 -36.23 13.25 -54.63
C ALA A 444 -35.93 13.80 -53.22
N ASN A 445 -35.67 15.10 -53.11
CA ASN A 445 -35.53 15.78 -51.83
C ASN A 445 -36.53 16.94 -51.80
N LEU A 446 -37.66 16.74 -51.12
CA LEU A 446 -38.80 17.65 -51.09
C LEU A 446 -38.98 18.24 -49.70
N VAL A 447 -38.00 19.03 -49.28
CA VAL A 447 -37.90 19.67 -47.96
C VAL A 447 -39.15 20.48 -47.63
N GLU A 448 -39.75 20.20 -46.48
CA GLU A 448 -40.93 20.89 -45.96
C GLU A 448 -41.08 20.58 -44.46
N TYR A 449 -41.30 21.60 -43.63
CA TYR A 449 -41.44 21.43 -42.17
C TYR A 449 -42.67 22.11 -41.59
N GLU A 450 -43.34 22.97 -42.34
CA GLU A 450 -44.51 23.73 -41.88
C GLU A 450 -45.60 22.80 -41.35
N VAL A 451 -45.85 21.66 -42.02
CA VAL A 451 -46.92 20.73 -41.61
C VAL A 451 -46.63 20.09 -40.26
N LEU A 452 -45.44 19.51 -40.08
CA LEU A 452 -45.07 18.84 -38.84
C LEU A 452 -44.83 19.83 -37.69
N SER A 453 -44.27 21.01 -37.97
CA SER A 453 -44.10 22.07 -36.98
C SER A 453 -45.46 22.63 -36.51
N SER A 454 -46.37 22.94 -37.43
CA SER A 454 -47.74 23.38 -37.10
C SER A 454 -48.48 22.33 -36.27
N PHE A 455 -48.29 21.04 -36.57
CA PHE A 455 -48.81 19.94 -35.76
C PHE A 455 -48.22 19.91 -34.34
N LEU A 456 -46.91 20.12 -34.19
CA LEU A 456 -46.22 20.17 -32.89
C LEU A 456 -46.67 21.34 -32.02
N ASP A 457 -46.92 22.49 -32.63
CA ASP A 457 -47.39 23.70 -31.95
C ASP A 457 -48.86 23.60 -31.52
N GLY A 458 -49.52 22.47 -31.82
CA GLY A 458 -50.92 22.22 -31.46
C GLY A 458 -51.92 23.00 -32.30
N GLU A 459 -51.49 23.53 -33.46
CA GLU A 459 -52.37 24.28 -34.34
C GLU A 459 -53.36 23.34 -35.04
N GLU A 460 -54.64 23.68 -35.06
CA GLU A 460 -55.67 22.89 -35.75
C GLU A 460 -55.52 22.93 -37.28
N GLY A 461 -54.74 23.87 -37.82
CA GLY A 461 -54.64 24.18 -39.26
C GLY A 461 -53.61 23.39 -40.08
N TRP A 462 -52.91 22.42 -39.49
CA TRP A 462 -51.86 21.67 -40.19
C TRP A 462 -52.38 20.92 -41.44
N LYS A 463 -53.65 20.50 -41.45
CA LYS A 463 -54.29 19.81 -42.59
C LYS A 463 -54.48 20.75 -43.78
N GLU A 464 -54.82 22.00 -43.54
CA GLU A 464 -54.95 23.06 -44.54
C GLU A 464 -53.58 23.41 -45.13
N THR A 465 -52.56 23.52 -44.26
CA THR A 465 -51.16 23.70 -44.66
C THR A 465 -50.69 22.55 -45.55
N GLN A 466 -50.96 21.30 -45.14
CA GLN A 466 -50.63 20.11 -45.93
C GLN A 466 -51.28 20.14 -47.31
N LYS A 467 -52.59 20.42 -47.39
CA LYS A 467 -53.31 20.49 -48.66
C LYS A 467 -52.75 21.56 -49.60
N ARG A 468 -52.41 22.73 -49.06
CA ARG A 468 -51.81 23.84 -49.79
C ARG A 468 -50.44 23.47 -50.37
N LEU A 469 -49.61 22.77 -49.60
CA LEU A 469 -48.23 22.45 -49.98
C LEU A 469 -48.12 21.17 -50.84
N SER A 470 -49.13 20.30 -50.80
CA SER A 470 -49.09 18.98 -51.47
C SER A 470 -49.03 19.05 -52.99
N GLU A 471 -49.87 19.87 -53.63
CA GLU A 471 -49.99 19.89 -55.09
C GLU A 471 -48.66 20.18 -55.82
N PRO A 472 -47.89 21.25 -55.48
CA PRO A 472 -46.61 21.51 -56.14
C PRO A 472 -45.56 20.41 -55.86
N ARG A 473 -45.57 19.83 -54.65
CA ARG A 473 -44.66 18.74 -54.26
C ARG A 473 -44.98 17.47 -55.04
N LEU A 474 -46.26 17.12 -55.16
CA LEU A 474 -46.73 15.98 -55.93
C LEU A 474 -46.38 16.10 -57.41
N LYS A 475 -46.58 17.28 -58.01
CA LYS A 475 -46.18 17.55 -59.39
C LYS A 475 -44.68 17.34 -59.60
N THR A 476 -43.87 17.78 -58.64
CA THR A 476 -42.41 17.61 -58.68
C THR A 476 -42.05 16.12 -58.57
N LEU A 477 -42.60 15.42 -57.57
CA LEU A 477 -42.35 13.99 -57.33
C LEU A 477 -42.71 13.13 -58.54
N LEU A 478 -43.89 13.36 -59.14
CA LEU A 478 -44.32 12.61 -60.32
C LEU A 478 -43.46 12.89 -61.54
N SER A 479 -42.89 14.09 -61.68
CA SER A 479 -41.96 14.38 -62.78
C SER A 479 -40.66 13.58 -62.64
N ILE A 480 -40.17 13.40 -61.41
CA ILE A 480 -39.01 12.55 -61.09
C ILE A 480 -39.35 11.07 -61.32
N ALA A 481 -40.46 10.58 -60.75
CA ALA A 481 -40.86 9.16 -60.81
C ALA A 481 -41.16 8.65 -62.23
N ARG A 482 -41.63 9.55 -63.11
CA ARG A 482 -41.92 9.26 -64.53
C ARG A 482 -40.71 9.44 -65.46
N THR A 483 -39.53 9.76 -64.92
CA THR A 483 -38.30 9.79 -65.72
C THR A 483 -37.88 8.36 -66.11
N GLY A 484 -37.60 8.15 -67.41
CA GLY A 484 -37.25 6.83 -67.96
C GLY A 484 -38.45 5.98 -68.37
N LEU A 485 -38.19 4.72 -68.73
CA LEU A 485 -39.23 3.78 -69.15
C LEU A 485 -39.83 3.05 -67.93
N LYS A 486 -41.15 2.82 -67.91
CA LYS A 486 -41.81 2.06 -66.81
C LYS A 486 -41.31 0.62 -66.66
N VAL A 487 -40.71 0.06 -67.71
CA VAL A 487 -40.13 -1.30 -67.72
C VAL A 487 -38.70 -1.35 -67.21
N GLU A 488 -38.03 -0.20 -67.09
CA GLU A 488 -36.67 -0.12 -66.57
C GLU A 488 -36.67 -0.30 -65.04
N PRO A 489 -35.82 -1.20 -64.50
CA PRO A 489 -35.60 -1.29 -63.06
C PRO A 489 -35.21 0.08 -62.50
N THR A 490 -35.95 0.54 -61.49
CA THR A 490 -35.75 1.87 -60.91
C THR A 490 -35.73 1.78 -59.39
N ILE A 491 -34.73 2.42 -58.77
CA ILE A 491 -34.73 2.75 -57.34
C ILE A 491 -34.94 4.25 -57.24
N LEU A 492 -35.97 4.67 -56.50
CA LEU A 492 -36.22 6.07 -56.17
C LEU A 492 -35.97 6.26 -54.68
N ALA A 493 -34.93 7.01 -54.34
CA ALA A 493 -34.67 7.41 -52.97
C ALA A 493 -35.29 8.79 -52.73
N GLY A 494 -36.14 8.90 -51.72
CA GLY A 494 -36.96 10.08 -51.47
C GLY A 494 -36.88 10.54 -50.03
N SER A 495 -36.36 11.74 -49.79
CA SER A 495 -36.65 12.50 -48.58
C SER A 495 -37.90 13.33 -48.85
N LEU A 496 -39.04 12.77 -48.48
CA LEU A 496 -40.35 13.31 -48.83
C LEU A 496 -40.89 14.25 -47.78
N TYR A 497 -40.33 14.30 -46.56
CA TYR A 497 -40.83 15.14 -45.46
C TYR A 497 -42.34 15.00 -45.26
N GLU A 498 -42.82 13.78 -45.47
CA GLU A 498 -44.22 13.41 -45.35
C GLU A 498 -44.29 12.00 -44.74
N PRO A 499 -45.07 11.80 -43.67
CA PRO A 499 -45.26 10.49 -43.08
C PRO A 499 -45.86 9.47 -44.04
N SER A 500 -45.70 8.19 -43.71
CA SER A 500 -46.31 7.14 -44.52
C SER A 500 -47.82 7.13 -44.30
N HIS A 501 -48.59 7.12 -45.38
CA HIS A 501 -50.05 7.00 -45.32
C HIS A 501 -50.54 5.68 -44.69
N GLN A 502 -49.64 4.71 -44.47
CA GLN A 502 -49.94 3.42 -43.85
C GLN A 502 -49.72 3.44 -42.32
N ASP A 503 -49.01 4.45 -41.79
CA ASP A 503 -48.65 4.52 -40.37
C ASP A 503 -49.64 5.35 -39.54
N TRP A 504 -50.37 6.25 -40.22
CA TRP A 504 -51.39 7.11 -39.65
C TRP A 504 -52.76 6.46 -39.83
N SER A 505 -53.31 5.92 -38.75
CA SER A 505 -54.63 5.28 -38.75
C SER A 505 -55.19 5.20 -37.35
N SER A 506 -56.51 4.99 -37.23
CA SER A 506 -57.22 4.81 -35.96
C SER A 506 -56.70 3.64 -35.10
N PHE A 507 -55.91 2.72 -35.68
CA PHE A 507 -55.35 1.56 -34.99
C PHE A 507 -53.88 1.73 -34.58
N SER A 508 -53.26 2.86 -34.92
CA SER A 508 -51.84 3.11 -34.59
C SER A 508 -51.61 3.04 -33.07
N PRO A 509 -50.53 2.39 -32.58
CA PRO A 509 -50.20 2.38 -31.16
C PRO A 509 -49.66 3.73 -30.67
N ILE A 510 -49.34 4.64 -31.59
CA ILE A 510 -48.83 5.98 -31.27
C ILE A 510 -50.00 6.97 -31.27
N SER A 511 -50.29 7.57 -30.11
CA SER A 511 -51.50 8.38 -29.89
C SER A 511 -51.67 9.52 -30.90
N TYR A 512 -50.59 10.21 -31.26
CA TYR A 512 -50.68 11.34 -32.20
C TYR A 512 -50.92 10.90 -33.66
N ARG A 513 -50.72 9.61 -33.98
CA ARG A 513 -51.01 9.00 -35.29
C ARG A 513 -52.43 8.43 -35.40
N GLN A 514 -53.22 8.46 -34.31
CA GLN A 514 -54.60 7.94 -34.27
C GLN A 514 -55.60 8.86 -34.97
N VAL A 515 -55.26 9.26 -36.19
CA VAL A 515 -56.07 10.11 -37.06
C VAL A 515 -56.07 9.45 -38.44
N ASP A 516 -57.26 9.18 -38.97
CA ASP A 516 -57.40 8.71 -40.35
C ASP A 516 -57.12 9.86 -41.32
N TYR A 517 -55.90 9.89 -41.87
CA TYR A 517 -55.44 10.94 -42.77
C TYR A 517 -54.53 10.38 -43.86
N LEU A 518 -54.82 10.73 -45.11
CA LEU A 518 -54.07 10.24 -46.26
C LEU A 518 -52.94 11.20 -46.64
N TRP A 519 -51.71 10.69 -46.57
CA TRP A 519 -50.51 11.37 -47.04
C TRP A 519 -50.30 11.08 -48.56
N PRO A 520 -50.42 12.10 -49.44
CA PRO A 520 -50.55 11.92 -50.89
C PRO A 520 -49.26 11.55 -51.63
N LEU A 521 -48.07 11.90 -51.14
CA LEU A 521 -46.82 11.72 -51.89
C LEU A 521 -46.47 10.23 -52.03
N GLY A 522 -46.47 9.49 -50.91
CA GLY A 522 -46.22 8.05 -50.93
C GLY A 522 -47.27 7.27 -51.73
N ALA A 523 -48.55 7.62 -51.54
CA ALA A 523 -49.66 6.98 -52.25
C ALA A 523 -49.56 7.16 -53.77
N ALA A 524 -49.19 8.35 -54.25
CA ALA A 524 -49.02 8.60 -55.67
C ALA A 524 -47.86 7.83 -56.32
N LEU A 525 -46.81 7.50 -55.56
CA LEU A 525 -45.74 6.63 -56.05
C LEU A 525 -46.21 5.19 -56.23
N GLU A 526 -47.07 4.69 -55.35
CA GLU A 526 -47.69 3.37 -55.48
C GLU A 526 -48.58 3.28 -56.74
N GLU A 527 -49.34 4.35 -57.05
CA GLU A 527 -50.08 4.45 -58.32
C GLU A 527 -49.16 4.40 -59.55
N GLU A 528 -47.92 4.89 -59.43
CA GLU A 528 -46.87 4.78 -60.46
C GLU A 528 -46.10 3.44 -60.43
N GLN A 529 -46.62 2.45 -59.70
CA GLN A 529 -46.07 1.10 -59.57
C GLN A 529 -44.70 1.04 -58.86
N PHE A 530 -44.42 2.04 -58.01
CA PHE A 530 -43.33 1.94 -57.06
C PHE A 530 -43.80 1.29 -55.78
N TRP A 531 -42.95 0.46 -55.20
CA TRP A 531 -43.21 -0.20 -53.93
C TRP A 531 -42.28 0.34 -52.86
N ASP A 532 -42.86 0.67 -51.72
CA ASP A 532 -42.13 1.06 -50.52
C ASP A 532 -41.33 -0.12 -49.98
N VAL A 533 -40.00 -0.03 -50.07
CA VAL A 533 -39.07 -1.09 -49.66
C VAL A 533 -39.22 -1.44 -48.19
N TYR A 534 -39.45 -0.44 -47.34
CA TYR A 534 -39.53 -0.69 -45.90
C TYR A 534 -40.78 -1.46 -45.55
N ARG A 535 -41.94 -1.03 -46.06
CA ARG A 535 -43.21 -1.69 -45.73
C ARG A 535 -43.34 -3.08 -46.35
N LEU A 536 -42.69 -3.32 -47.50
CA LEU A 536 -42.63 -4.67 -48.07
C LEU A 536 -41.81 -5.66 -47.24
N THR A 537 -40.92 -5.18 -46.37
CA THR A 537 -40.06 -6.04 -45.55
C THR A 537 -40.41 -5.99 -44.06
N HIS A 538 -41.23 -5.02 -43.63
CA HIS A 538 -41.71 -4.83 -42.26
C HIS A 538 -43.24 -4.72 -42.27
N PHE A 539 -43.92 -5.84 -41.98
CA PHE A 539 -45.36 -5.99 -42.16
C PHE A 539 -46.25 -5.31 -41.10
N SER A 540 -45.67 -4.72 -40.05
CA SER A 540 -46.43 -4.09 -38.98
C SER A 540 -45.86 -2.71 -38.64
N ALA A 541 -46.65 -1.67 -38.93
CA ALA A 541 -46.38 -0.30 -38.49
C ALA A 541 -46.40 -0.17 -36.95
N ASP A 542 -47.03 -1.13 -36.26
CA ASP A 542 -47.23 -1.11 -34.81
C ASP A 542 -45.98 -1.53 -34.03
N THR A 543 -45.15 -2.38 -34.63
CA THR A 543 -43.91 -2.90 -34.00
C THR A 543 -42.66 -2.25 -34.57
N ASP A 544 -42.71 -1.80 -35.82
CA ASP A 544 -41.58 -1.14 -36.48
C ASP A 544 -42.06 -0.15 -37.56
N SER A 545 -42.23 1.12 -37.17
CA SER A 545 -42.60 2.18 -38.12
C SER A 545 -41.43 2.67 -38.96
N GLY A 546 -40.20 2.29 -38.64
CA GLY A 546 -39.00 2.66 -39.40
C GLY A 546 -38.69 4.15 -39.40
N ASN A 547 -38.82 4.81 -38.26
CA ASN A 547 -38.68 6.27 -38.17
C ASN A 547 -37.29 6.72 -38.68
N THR A 548 -37.27 7.70 -39.58
CA THR A 548 -36.07 8.30 -40.17
C THR A 548 -35.81 9.72 -39.71
N ILE A 549 -36.78 10.32 -39.00
CA ILE A 549 -36.65 11.63 -38.37
C ILE A 549 -37.17 11.59 -36.94
N ALA A 550 -36.55 12.37 -36.05
CA ALA A 550 -37.07 12.66 -34.73
C ALA A 550 -36.93 14.16 -34.44
N LEU A 551 -38.04 14.76 -34.00
CA LEU A 551 -38.15 16.17 -33.63
C LEU A 551 -38.94 16.23 -32.31
N GLY A 552 -38.21 16.42 -31.21
CA GLY A 552 -38.78 16.29 -29.86
C GLY A 552 -39.37 14.88 -29.64
N GLU A 553 -40.64 14.83 -29.26
CA GLU A 553 -41.38 13.58 -29.04
C GLU A 553 -41.91 12.92 -30.32
N ILE A 554 -41.90 13.64 -31.45
CA ILE A 554 -42.38 13.09 -32.73
C ILE A 554 -41.25 12.33 -33.41
N LYS A 555 -41.58 11.10 -33.83
CA LYS A 555 -40.68 10.25 -34.62
C LYS A 555 -41.47 9.80 -35.83
N GLU A 556 -41.01 10.10 -37.03
CA GLU A 556 -41.72 9.72 -38.26
C GLU A 556 -40.78 9.09 -39.27
N ARG A 557 -41.35 8.32 -40.19
CA ARG A 557 -40.65 7.90 -41.40
C ARG A 557 -41.01 8.87 -42.51
N VAL A 558 -40.03 9.67 -42.92
CA VAL A 558 -40.20 10.69 -43.96
C VAL A 558 -39.21 10.50 -45.13
N ASP A 559 -38.28 9.56 -44.95
CA ASP A 559 -37.32 9.14 -45.96
C ASP A 559 -37.69 7.72 -46.43
N TYR A 560 -37.49 7.46 -47.71
CA TYR A 560 -38.01 6.27 -48.36
C TYR A 560 -37.07 5.77 -49.44
N LEU A 561 -36.97 4.44 -49.53
CA LEU A 561 -36.51 3.76 -50.73
C LEU A 561 -37.74 3.15 -51.40
N PHE A 562 -37.99 3.55 -52.65
CA PHE A 562 -39.02 3.00 -53.50
C PHE A 562 -38.40 2.20 -54.63
N THR A 563 -39.02 1.10 -55.02
CA THR A 563 -38.51 0.25 -56.11
C THR A 563 -39.57 -0.06 -57.15
N ARG A 564 -39.15 -0.16 -58.41
CA ARG A 564 -39.98 -0.62 -59.52
C ARG A 564 -39.18 -1.64 -60.33
N LYS A 565 -39.80 -2.79 -60.62
CA LYS A 565 -39.16 -3.95 -61.29
C LYS A 565 -37.90 -4.50 -60.58
N LEU A 566 -37.80 -4.30 -59.28
CA LEU A 566 -36.80 -4.90 -58.40
C LEU A 566 -37.54 -5.54 -57.23
N LEU A 567 -37.01 -6.64 -56.70
CA LEU A 567 -37.58 -7.31 -55.52
C LEU A 567 -36.79 -6.93 -54.27
N PRO A 568 -37.40 -6.23 -53.31
CA PRO A 568 -36.79 -6.02 -52.00
C PRO A 568 -36.65 -7.32 -51.22
N LEU A 569 -35.48 -7.55 -50.64
CA LEU A 569 -35.20 -8.74 -49.82
C LEU A 569 -35.17 -8.40 -48.32
N SER A 570 -34.58 -7.26 -47.97
CA SER A 570 -34.52 -6.77 -46.60
C SER A 570 -34.31 -5.26 -46.59
N SER A 571 -34.73 -4.61 -45.51
CA SER A 571 -34.30 -3.25 -45.17
C SER A 571 -34.04 -3.10 -43.68
N THR A 572 -33.41 -1.99 -43.30
CA THR A 572 -33.23 -1.63 -41.89
C THR A 572 -32.96 -0.12 -41.80
N ILE A 573 -33.31 0.47 -40.66
CA ILE A 573 -32.96 1.86 -40.34
C ILE A 573 -31.57 1.89 -39.71
N ILE A 574 -30.70 2.76 -40.21
CA ILE A 574 -29.31 2.88 -39.75
C ILE A 574 -29.03 4.29 -39.22
N PRO A 575 -28.20 4.42 -38.17
CA PRO A 575 -27.73 5.73 -37.74
C PRO A 575 -26.80 6.36 -38.81
N VAL A 576 -26.91 7.67 -39.00
CA VAL A 576 -26.12 8.49 -39.93
C VAL A 576 -25.13 9.33 -39.13
N GLY A 577 -24.31 8.66 -38.33
CA GLY A 577 -23.28 9.29 -37.50
C GLY A 577 -23.86 10.41 -36.61
N GLY A 578 -23.25 11.59 -36.70
CA GLY A 578 -23.63 12.77 -35.91
C GLY A 578 -25.02 13.34 -36.22
N GLU A 579 -25.64 12.96 -37.34
CA GLU A 579 -27.04 13.35 -37.66
C GLU A 579 -28.05 12.60 -36.79
N SER A 580 -27.69 11.42 -36.26
CA SER A 580 -28.57 10.63 -35.38
C SER A 580 -28.35 10.88 -33.90
N THR A 581 -27.38 11.73 -33.53
CA THR A 581 -27.08 12.01 -32.12
C THR A 581 -28.01 13.07 -31.57
N PRO A 582 -28.60 12.88 -30.37
CA PRO A 582 -29.43 13.90 -29.75
C PRO A 582 -28.64 15.18 -29.51
N ARG A 583 -29.16 16.28 -30.02
CA ARG A 583 -28.69 17.65 -29.77
C ARG A 583 -29.92 18.49 -29.47
N ASP A 584 -29.80 19.35 -28.46
CA ASP A 584 -30.91 20.18 -28.04
C ASP A 584 -31.41 21.02 -29.23
N GLU A 585 -32.72 20.97 -29.48
CA GLU A 585 -33.42 21.71 -30.55
C GLU A 585 -33.10 21.29 -32.00
N GLU A 586 -32.23 20.29 -32.25
CA GLU A 586 -31.92 19.81 -33.60
C GLU A 586 -32.74 18.57 -34.01
N VAL A 587 -33.08 18.51 -35.30
CA VAL A 587 -33.72 17.37 -35.95
C VAL A 587 -32.72 16.21 -36.04
N GLN A 588 -33.06 15.07 -35.44
CA GLN A 588 -32.27 13.84 -35.62
C GLN A 588 -32.72 13.09 -36.86
N ARG A 589 -31.77 12.50 -37.59
CA ARG A 589 -32.03 11.77 -38.85
C ARG A 589 -31.40 10.38 -38.85
N TRP A 590 -32.06 9.45 -39.53
CA TRP A 590 -31.58 8.08 -39.76
C TRP A 590 -31.71 7.71 -41.23
N GLY A 591 -30.79 6.86 -41.70
CA GLY A 591 -30.75 6.36 -43.06
C GLY A 591 -31.50 5.05 -43.22
N ILE A 592 -31.68 4.65 -44.47
CA ILE A 592 -32.29 3.36 -44.82
C ILE A 592 -31.26 2.53 -45.57
N ALA A 593 -30.96 1.36 -45.05
CA ALA A 593 -30.21 0.34 -45.78
C ALA A 593 -31.17 -0.71 -46.34
N ALA A 594 -30.97 -1.12 -47.58
CA ALA A 594 -31.77 -2.16 -48.20
C ALA A 594 -30.94 -3.11 -49.07
N SER A 595 -31.44 -4.33 -49.22
CA SER A 595 -30.91 -5.35 -50.13
C SER A 595 -31.98 -5.70 -51.15
N LEU A 596 -31.63 -5.63 -52.43
CA LEU A 596 -32.55 -5.82 -53.56
C LEU A 596 -32.01 -6.94 -54.46
N LEU A 597 -32.89 -7.81 -54.96
CA LEU A 597 -32.51 -8.80 -55.96
C LEU A 597 -32.47 -8.17 -57.36
N ILE A 598 -31.33 -8.29 -58.05
CA ILE A 598 -31.21 -7.87 -59.45
C ILE A 598 -31.83 -8.96 -60.36
N PRO A 599 -32.84 -8.63 -61.18
CA PRO A 599 -33.60 -9.58 -61.99
C PRO A 599 -32.82 -10.19 -63.17
#